data_AF-A0A8X7X4G3-F1
#
_entry.id   AF-A0A8X7X4G3-F1
#
_cell.length_a   1.000
_cell.length_b   1.000
_cell.length_c   1.000
_cell.angle_alpha   90.00
_cell.angle_beta   90.00
_cell.angle_gamma   90.00
#
_symmetry.space_group_name_H-M   'P 1'
#
loop_
_entity.id
_entity.type
_entity.pdbx_description
1 polymer ?
#
loop_
_entity_poly.entity_id
_entity_poly.type
_entity_poly.pdbx_seq_one_letter_code
_entity_poly.pdbx_strand_id
1 'polypeptide(L)'
;MNPQEKARYLAYKEPSKEIRSAILCSQQRLQQWSKESKNTLKTTIPQRDEEYRKHENLIGQLKAAEARNRIRLMRLKYQSFRVEEVNHFISCQPTAQRALRLELLLPRKIDTSSPGDTLDTLEGGQRWWEEHENAIFDTLILIKLITARQQAMGLPVLPSQEEEDEEELANNEAIITYSDDE
;
A
#
# COMPACT_ATOMS: atom_id res chain seq x y z
N MET A 1 -50.65 44.29 32.64
CA MET A 1 -50.39 43.18 31.68
C MET A 1 -49.92 41.98 32.45
N ASN A 2 -50.49 40.81 32.15
CA ASN A 2 -49.99 39.52 32.63
C ASN A 2 -48.54 39.33 32.10
N PRO A 3 -47.58 38.80 32.88
CA PRO A 3 -46.21 38.51 32.44
C PRO A 3 -46.13 37.77 31.09
N GLN A 4 -47.07 36.85 30.83
CA GLN A 4 -47.13 36.07 29.59
C GLN A 4 -47.50 36.94 28.38
N GLU A 5 -48.43 37.88 28.54
CA GLU A 5 -48.81 38.84 27.50
C GLU A 5 -47.67 39.82 27.21
N LYS A 6 -46.97 40.27 28.25
CA LYS A 6 -45.80 41.14 28.12
C LYS A 6 -44.67 40.45 27.37
N ALA A 7 -44.41 39.17 27.65
CA ALA A 7 -43.41 38.38 26.93
C ALA A 7 -43.78 38.19 25.45
N ARG A 8 -45.05 37.87 25.16
CA ARG A 8 -45.56 37.78 23.78
C ARG A 8 -45.39 39.10 23.04
N TYR A 9 -45.78 40.22 23.65
CA TYR A 9 -45.62 41.54 23.05
C TYR A 9 -44.15 41.90 22.77
N LEU A 10 -43.24 41.58 23.69
CA LEU A 10 -41.80 41.83 23.52
C LEU A 10 -41.15 40.96 22.44
N ALA A 11 -41.69 39.76 22.18
CA ALA A 11 -41.17 38.87 21.12
C ALA A 11 -41.43 39.42 19.71
N TYR A 12 -42.54 40.15 19.51
CA TYR A 12 -42.89 40.76 18.22
C TYR A 12 -42.43 42.22 18.10
N LYS A 13 -42.03 42.85 19.21
CA LYS A 13 -41.50 44.20 19.19
C LYS A 13 -40.09 44.18 18.60
N GLU A 14 -39.86 45.04 17.60
CA GLU A 14 -38.52 45.15 17.04
C GLU A 14 -37.50 45.56 18.11
N PRO A 15 -36.35 44.87 18.17
CA PRO A 15 -35.27 45.23 19.09
C PRO A 15 -34.73 46.62 18.78
N SER A 16 -34.22 47.30 19.81
CA SER A 16 -33.57 48.61 19.64
C SER A 16 -32.36 48.50 18.72
N LYS A 17 -31.93 49.63 18.15
CA LYS A 17 -30.77 49.68 17.24
C LYS A 17 -29.50 49.10 17.89
N GLU A 18 -29.31 49.36 19.18
CA GLU A 18 -28.20 48.83 19.98
C GLU A 18 -28.27 47.31 20.12
N ILE A 19 -29.44 46.76 20.47
CA ILE A 19 -29.65 45.32 20.60
C ILE A 19 -29.44 44.62 19.25
N ARG A 20 -29.92 45.21 18.15
CA ARG A 20 -29.66 44.69 16.78
C ARG A 20 -28.18 44.63 16.48
N SER A 21 -27.42 45.69 16.80
CA SER A 21 -25.98 45.71 16.59
C SER A 21 -25.24 44.67 17.44
N ALA A 22 -25.68 44.43 18.67
CA ALA A 22 -25.13 43.39 19.55
C ALA A 22 -25.39 41.98 19.01
N ILE A 23 -26.61 41.72 18.49
CA ILE A 23 -26.98 40.45 17.84
C ILE A 23 -26.15 40.24 16.57
N LEU A 24 -25.97 41.28 15.76
CA LEU A 24 -25.18 41.18 14.53
C LEU A 24 -23.71 40.91 14.86
N CYS A 25 -23.17 41.58 15.88
CA CYS A 25 -21.80 41.38 16.36
C CYS A 25 -21.61 39.96 16.91
N SER A 26 -22.57 39.40 17.66
CA SER A 26 -22.49 38.02 18.14
C SER A 26 -22.58 37.01 17.00
N GLN A 27 -23.48 37.21 16.04
CA GLN A 27 -23.58 36.37 14.84
C GLN A 27 -22.30 36.41 14.00
N GLN A 28 -21.73 37.59 13.78
CA GLN A 28 -20.45 37.73 13.07
C GLN A 28 -19.32 37.00 13.78
N ARG A 29 -19.23 37.10 15.11
CA ARG A 29 -18.23 36.37 15.91
C ARG A 29 -18.37 34.86 15.77
N LEU A 30 -19.60 34.33 15.83
CA LEU A 30 -19.85 32.90 15.64
C LEU A 30 -19.50 32.44 14.23
N GLN A 31 -19.80 33.25 13.21
CA GLN A 31 -19.41 32.94 11.83
C GLN A 31 -17.89 32.98 11.64
N GLN A 32 -17.19 33.94 12.24
CA GLN A 32 -15.73 34.00 12.24
C GLN A 32 -15.15 32.75 12.89
N TRP A 33 -15.63 32.39 14.08
CA TRP A 33 -15.18 31.19 14.79
C TRP A 33 -15.45 29.90 14.00
N SER A 34 -16.59 29.79 13.33
CA SER A 34 -16.91 28.65 12.45
C SER A 34 -15.99 28.58 11.24
N LYS A 35 -15.69 29.71 10.59
CA LYS A 35 -14.77 29.77 9.45
C LYS A 35 -13.33 29.45 9.86
N GLU A 36 -12.90 29.98 10.99
CA GLU A 36 -11.56 29.76 11.54
C GLU A 36 -11.38 28.29 11.96
N SER A 37 -12.37 27.70 12.63
CA SER A 37 -12.36 26.26 12.95
C SER A 37 -12.32 25.38 11.68
N LYS A 38 -13.09 25.72 10.65
CA LYS A 38 -13.06 25.01 9.35
C LYS A 38 -11.72 25.18 8.64
N ASN A 39 -11.12 26.37 8.67
CA ASN A 39 -9.83 26.63 8.05
C ASN A 39 -8.69 25.91 8.79
N THR A 40 -8.69 25.94 10.13
CA THR A 40 -7.73 25.19 10.95
C THR A 40 -7.81 23.70 10.64
N LEU A 41 -9.03 23.13 10.61
CA LEU A 41 -9.23 21.72 10.29
C LEU A 41 -8.79 21.38 8.85
N LYS A 42 -9.08 22.24 7.87
CA LYS A 42 -8.63 22.08 6.48
C LYS A 42 -7.12 22.10 6.33
N THR A 43 -6.39 22.83 7.18
CA THR A 43 -4.93 22.91 7.13
C THR A 43 -4.28 21.74 7.87
N THR A 44 -4.84 21.31 9.01
CA THR A 44 -4.23 20.29 9.86
C THR A 44 -4.44 18.86 9.36
N ILE A 45 -5.58 18.55 8.74
CA ILE A 45 -5.86 17.22 8.18
C ILE A 45 -4.84 16.82 7.09
N PRO A 46 -4.61 17.61 6.02
CA PRO A 46 -3.68 17.19 4.97
C PRO A 46 -2.24 17.11 5.45
N GLN A 47 -1.80 17.97 6.37
CA GLN A 47 -0.46 17.86 6.97
C GLN A 47 -0.31 16.57 7.78
N ARG A 48 -1.31 16.23 8.58
CA ARG A 48 -1.35 14.98 9.34
C ARG A 48 -1.33 13.78 8.40
N ASP A 49 -2.11 13.79 7.33
CA ASP A 49 -2.17 12.67 6.37
C ASP A 49 -0.84 12.47 5.63
N GLU A 50 -0.14 13.55 5.27
CA GLU A 50 1.21 13.48 4.69
C GLU A 50 2.23 12.91 5.67
N GLU A 51 2.18 13.29 6.95
CA GLU A 51 3.03 12.75 8.00
C GLU A 51 2.76 11.25 8.20
N TYR A 52 1.49 10.84 8.26
CA TYR A 52 1.12 9.42 8.35
C TYR A 52 1.66 8.63 7.16
N ARG A 53 1.53 9.13 5.93
CA ARG A 53 2.09 8.46 4.74
C ARG A 53 3.61 8.35 4.79
N LYS A 54 4.31 9.40 5.26
CA LYS A 54 5.78 9.34 5.45
C LYS A 54 6.16 8.29 6.49
N HIS A 55 5.41 8.19 7.58
CA HIS A 55 5.61 7.18 8.61
C HIS A 55 5.33 5.77 8.10
N GLU A 56 4.24 5.55 7.37
CA GLU A 56 3.91 4.26 6.76
C GLU A 56 4.98 3.82 5.76
N ASN A 57 5.44 4.74 4.91
CA ASN A 57 6.53 4.47 3.96
C ASN A 57 7.82 4.10 4.70
N LEU A 58 8.17 4.82 5.76
CA LEU A 58 9.34 4.51 6.59
C LEU A 58 9.20 3.12 7.25
N ILE A 59 8.04 2.79 7.79
CA ILE A 59 7.76 1.48 8.37
C ILE A 59 7.90 0.39 7.30
N GLY A 60 7.39 0.62 6.08
CA GLY A 60 7.53 -0.30 4.96
C GLY A 60 9.00 -0.55 4.58
N GLN A 61 9.80 0.52 4.49
CA GLN A 61 11.23 0.41 4.20
C GLN A 61 11.98 -0.35 5.30
N LEU A 62 11.70 -0.05 6.57
CA LEU A 62 12.32 -0.73 7.71
C LEU A 62 11.96 -2.21 7.75
N LYS A 63 10.69 -2.56 7.53
CA LYS A 63 10.24 -3.96 7.44
C LYS A 63 10.90 -4.70 6.28
N ALA A 64 11.04 -4.07 5.12
CA ALA A 64 11.73 -4.66 3.98
C ALA A 64 13.22 -4.89 4.28
N ALA A 65 13.89 -3.92 4.90
CA ALA A 65 15.27 -4.05 5.32
C ALA A 65 15.46 -5.19 6.35
N GLU A 66 14.55 -5.29 7.32
CA GLU A 66 14.56 -6.37 8.31
C GLU A 66 14.39 -7.75 7.67
N ALA A 67 13.42 -7.91 6.75
CA ALA A 67 13.18 -9.15 6.05
C ALA A 67 14.41 -9.60 5.24
N ARG A 68 15.05 -8.67 4.53
CA ARG A 68 16.31 -8.93 3.80
C ARG A 68 17.42 -9.36 4.75
N ASN A 69 17.61 -8.63 5.85
CA ASN A 69 18.62 -8.97 6.84
C ASN A 69 18.38 -10.36 7.46
N ARG A 70 17.12 -10.74 7.70
CA ARG A 70 16.77 -12.07 8.20
C ARG A 70 17.14 -13.19 7.23
N ILE A 71 16.87 -13.00 5.93
CA ILE A 71 17.27 -13.95 4.88
C ILE A 71 18.79 -14.09 4.83
N ARG A 72 19.49 -12.95 4.81
CA ARG A 72 20.96 -12.91 4.81
C ARG A 72 21.55 -13.65 6.00
N LEU A 73 21.04 -13.40 7.21
CA LEU A 73 21.48 -14.09 8.43
C LEU A 73 21.20 -15.59 8.37
N MET A 74 20.05 -16.03 7.86
CA MET A 74 19.77 -17.46 7.67
C MET A 74 20.76 -18.11 6.71
N ARG A 75 21.09 -17.44 5.60
CA ARG A 75 22.06 -17.96 4.61
C ARG A 75 23.46 -18.08 5.21
N LEU A 76 23.91 -17.06 5.92
CA LEU A 76 25.21 -17.10 6.61
C LEU A 76 25.28 -18.22 7.63
N LYS A 77 24.23 -18.39 8.45
CA LYS A 77 24.13 -19.49 9.41
C LYS A 77 24.09 -20.86 8.73
N TYR A 78 23.36 -20.99 7.63
CA TYR A 78 23.33 -22.23 6.85
C TYR A 78 24.72 -22.58 6.31
N GLN A 79 25.43 -21.59 5.76
CA GLN A 79 26.79 -21.81 5.26
C GLN A 79 27.74 -22.23 6.39
N SER A 80 27.70 -21.56 7.55
CA SER A 80 28.54 -21.94 8.69
C SER A 80 28.21 -23.35 9.18
N PHE A 81 26.94 -23.66 9.40
CA PHE A 81 26.51 -24.98 9.87
C PHE A 81 26.80 -26.08 8.87
N ARG A 82 26.62 -25.84 7.57
CA ARG A 82 26.97 -26.82 6.54
C ARG A 82 28.46 -27.17 6.57
N VAL A 83 29.33 -26.19 6.78
CA VAL A 83 30.78 -26.43 6.88
C VAL A 83 31.11 -27.23 8.14
N GLU A 84 30.52 -26.84 9.27
CA GLU A 84 30.71 -27.53 10.55
C GLU A 84 30.22 -28.98 10.49
N GLU A 85 29.03 -29.21 9.92
CA GLU A 85 28.42 -30.54 9.76
C GLU A 85 29.25 -31.45 8.86
N VAL A 86 29.73 -30.94 7.73
CA VAL A 86 30.64 -31.66 6.83
C VAL A 86 31.92 -32.05 7.55
N ASN A 87 32.55 -31.11 8.26
CA ASN A 87 33.78 -31.38 9.02
C ASN A 87 33.52 -32.42 10.12
N HIS A 88 32.37 -32.34 10.78
CA HIS A 88 31.95 -33.32 11.78
C HIS A 88 31.80 -34.71 11.15
N PHE A 89 31.09 -34.84 10.03
CA PHE A 89 30.95 -36.12 9.33
C PHE A 89 32.28 -36.72 8.90
N ILE A 90 33.23 -35.91 8.43
CA ILE A 90 34.58 -36.37 8.09
C ILE A 90 35.30 -36.88 9.36
N SER A 91 35.19 -36.15 10.47
CA SER A 91 35.83 -36.51 11.75
C SER A 91 35.27 -37.80 12.37
N CYS A 92 33.99 -38.08 12.18
CA CYS A 92 33.34 -39.28 12.70
C CYS A 92 33.56 -40.53 11.84
N GLN A 93 34.30 -40.45 10.73
CA GLN A 93 34.55 -41.63 9.92
C GLN A 93 35.47 -42.63 10.64
N PRO A 94 35.16 -43.93 10.59
CA PRO A 94 35.90 -44.94 11.36
C PRO A 94 37.31 -45.23 10.79
N THR A 95 37.60 -44.80 9.56
CA THR A 95 38.91 -44.99 8.91
C THR A 95 39.28 -43.76 8.08
N ALA A 96 40.59 -43.46 8.01
CA ALA A 96 41.11 -42.34 7.24
C ALA A 96 40.76 -42.42 5.74
N GLN A 97 40.73 -43.63 5.17
CA GLN A 97 40.36 -43.83 3.77
C GLN A 97 38.89 -43.46 3.50
N ARG A 98 37.98 -43.72 4.44
CA ARG A 98 36.57 -43.32 4.33
C ARG A 98 36.40 -41.81 4.46
N ALA A 99 37.15 -41.17 5.37
CA ALA A 99 37.20 -39.71 5.49
C ALA A 99 37.66 -39.05 4.19
N LEU A 100 38.78 -39.51 3.60
CA LEU A 100 39.29 -39.00 2.33
C LEU A 100 38.32 -39.22 1.17
N ARG A 101 37.72 -40.41 1.08
CA ARG A 101 36.72 -40.68 0.02
C ARG A 101 35.51 -39.75 0.15
N LEU A 102 35.04 -39.50 1.38
CA LEU A 102 33.94 -38.59 1.64
C LEU A 102 34.31 -37.16 1.23
N GLU A 103 35.50 -36.68 1.61
CA GLU A 103 36.01 -35.36 1.23
C GLU A 103 36.08 -35.19 -0.30
N LEU A 104 36.53 -36.22 -1.03
CA LEU A 104 36.63 -36.20 -2.49
C LEU A 104 35.27 -36.20 -3.21
N LEU A 105 34.21 -36.71 -2.58
CA LEU A 105 32.85 -36.70 -3.13
C LEU A 105 32.13 -35.37 -2.90
N LEU A 106 32.61 -34.56 -1.97
CA LEU A 106 32.03 -33.27 -1.70
C LEU A 106 32.44 -32.27 -2.79
N PRO A 107 31.54 -31.37 -3.21
CA PRO A 107 31.92 -30.26 -4.06
C PRO A 107 33.08 -29.51 -3.41
N ARG A 108 34.18 -29.31 -4.14
CA ARG A 108 35.31 -28.48 -3.68
C ARG A 108 34.74 -27.16 -3.18
N LYS A 109 35.15 -26.74 -1.98
CA LYS A 109 34.74 -25.46 -1.38
C LYS A 109 35.07 -24.38 -2.41
N ILE A 110 34.05 -23.82 -3.05
CA ILE A 110 34.20 -22.63 -3.89
C ILE A 110 34.63 -21.55 -2.91
N ASP A 111 35.79 -20.96 -3.12
CA ASP A 111 36.34 -19.95 -2.23
C ASP A 111 35.28 -18.90 -1.96
N THR A 112 34.94 -18.74 -0.68
CA THR A 112 33.97 -17.76 -0.18
C THR A 112 34.54 -16.35 -0.19
N SER A 113 35.50 -16.07 -1.07
CA SER A 113 35.95 -14.71 -1.38
C SER A 113 34.87 -14.06 -2.26
N SER A 114 33.71 -13.84 -1.63
CA SER A 114 32.62 -12.96 -2.02
C SER A 114 32.32 -12.86 -3.53
N PRO A 115 31.41 -13.68 -4.08
CA PRO A 115 30.35 -13.06 -4.85
C PRO A 115 29.46 -12.39 -3.80
N GLY A 116 29.55 -11.06 -3.66
CA GLY A 116 28.73 -10.32 -2.71
C GLY A 116 27.28 -10.75 -2.86
N ASP A 117 26.53 -10.85 -1.76
CA ASP A 117 25.12 -11.29 -1.75
C ASP A 117 24.35 -10.51 -2.83
N THR A 118 24.19 -11.12 -4.02
CA THR A 118 23.65 -10.45 -5.22
C THR A 118 22.15 -10.18 -5.09
N LEU A 119 21.60 -10.42 -3.90
CA LEU A 119 20.24 -10.08 -3.53
C LEU A 119 20.13 -8.61 -3.09
N ASP A 120 21.25 -7.98 -2.71
CA ASP A 120 21.30 -6.54 -2.40
C ASP A 120 21.47 -5.67 -3.65
N THR A 121 21.95 -6.23 -4.76
CA THR A 121 22.01 -5.50 -6.04
C THR A 121 20.63 -5.49 -6.70
N LEU A 122 19.94 -4.36 -6.55
CA LEU A 122 18.78 -3.95 -7.36
C LEU A 122 18.99 -4.19 -8.88
N GLU A 123 20.25 -4.26 -9.31
CA GLU A 123 20.71 -4.56 -10.67
C GLU A 123 20.19 -5.88 -11.24
N GLY A 124 20.02 -6.93 -10.41
CA GLY A 124 19.53 -8.23 -10.89
C GLY A 124 18.07 -8.19 -11.36
N GLY A 125 17.27 -7.34 -10.72
CA GLY A 125 15.90 -7.06 -11.14
C GLY A 125 15.88 -6.16 -12.38
N GLN A 126 16.63 -5.04 -12.36
CA GLN A 126 16.67 -4.10 -13.48
C GLN A 126 17.10 -4.75 -14.79
N ARG A 127 18.08 -5.65 -14.76
CA ARG A 127 18.53 -6.39 -15.94
C ARG A 127 17.42 -7.29 -16.53
N TRP A 128 16.61 -7.90 -15.68
CA TRP A 128 15.46 -8.71 -16.11
C TRP A 128 14.34 -7.84 -16.73
N TRP A 129 14.13 -6.63 -16.20
CA TRP A 129 13.19 -5.66 -16.77
C TRP A 129 13.68 -5.11 -18.12
N GLU A 130 14.95 -4.72 -18.22
CA GLU A 130 15.56 -4.20 -19.46
C GLU A 130 15.61 -5.26 -20.59
N GLU A 131 15.89 -6.53 -20.27
CA GLU A 131 15.94 -7.61 -21.26
C GLU A 131 14.54 -7.97 -21.81
N HIS A 132 13.47 -7.70 -21.05
CA HIS A 132 12.10 -8.12 -21.39
C HIS A 132 11.12 -6.97 -21.70
N GLU A 133 11.53 -5.71 -21.57
CA GLU A 133 10.71 -4.53 -21.92
C GLU A 133 10.20 -4.60 -23.37
N ASN A 134 11.08 -4.90 -24.33
CA ASN A 134 10.69 -4.96 -25.74
C ASN A 134 9.66 -6.06 -26.02
N ALA A 135 9.78 -7.22 -25.37
CA ALA A 135 8.83 -8.33 -25.54
C ALA A 135 7.45 -8.03 -24.92
N ILE A 136 7.43 -7.31 -23.80
CA ILE A 136 6.18 -6.89 -23.14
C ILE A 136 5.51 -5.79 -23.97
N PHE A 137 6.26 -4.81 -24.48
CA PHE A 137 5.69 -3.78 -25.36
C PHE A 137 5.18 -4.35 -26.68
N ASP A 138 5.92 -5.26 -27.31
CA ASP A 138 5.51 -5.91 -28.56
C ASP A 138 4.24 -6.74 -28.39
N THR A 139 4.10 -7.46 -27.27
CA THR A 139 2.88 -8.23 -26.98
C THR A 139 1.69 -7.32 -26.68
N LEU A 140 1.88 -6.22 -25.95
CA LEU A 140 0.84 -5.21 -25.71
C LEU A 140 0.38 -4.51 -26.99
N ILE A 141 1.32 -4.18 -27.89
CA ILE A 141 1.00 -3.61 -29.20
C ILE A 141 0.25 -4.63 -30.04
N LEU A 142 0.67 -5.90 -30.06
CA LEU A 142 0.00 -6.96 -30.79
C LEU A 142 -1.43 -7.19 -30.26
N ILE A 143 -1.63 -7.21 -28.95
CA ILE A 143 -2.96 -7.31 -28.33
C ILE A 143 -3.83 -6.13 -28.75
N LYS A 144 -3.34 -4.88 -28.64
CA LYS A 144 -4.09 -3.70 -29.08
C LYS A 144 -4.44 -3.73 -30.56
N LEU A 145 -3.53 -4.21 -31.41
CA LEU A 145 -3.76 -4.34 -32.85
C LEU A 145 -4.81 -5.41 -33.17
N ILE A 146 -4.79 -6.53 -32.44
CA ILE A 146 -5.79 -7.61 -32.54
C ILE A 146 -7.16 -7.10 -32.09
N THR A 147 -7.23 -6.42 -30.95
CA THR A 147 -8.48 -5.83 -30.42
C THR A 147 -9.05 -4.78 -31.37
N ALA A 148 -8.22 -3.89 -31.92
CA ALA A 148 -8.66 -2.90 -32.92
C ALA A 148 -9.15 -3.55 -34.22
N ARG A 149 -8.51 -4.64 -34.65
CA ARG A 149 -8.95 -5.41 -35.83
C ARG A 149 -10.27 -6.16 -35.57
N GLN A 150 -10.49 -6.67 -34.36
CA GLN A 150 -11.75 -7.30 -33.97
C GLN A 150 -12.91 -6.29 -33.95
N GLN A 151 -12.67 -5.07 -33.43
CA GLN A 151 -13.64 -3.97 -33.46
C GLN A 151 -14.01 -3.56 -34.90
N ALA A 152 -13.03 -3.47 -35.81
CA ALA A 152 -13.28 -3.13 -37.21
C ALA A 152 -14.07 -4.21 -37.98
N MET A 153 -14.04 -5.46 -37.51
CA MET A 153 -14.72 -6.61 -38.13
C MET A 153 -16.10 -6.89 -37.52
N GLY A 154 -16.55 -6.10 -36.53
CA GLY A 154 -17.83 -6.29 -35.85
C GLY A 154 -17.93 -7.61 -35.06
N LEU A 155 -16.79 -8.19 -34.68
CA LEU A 155 -16.73 -9.39 -33.84
C LEU A 155 -16.79 -8.98 -32.36
N PRO A 156 -17.43 -9.79 -31.48
CA PRO A 156 -17.52 -9.49 -30.06
C PRO A 156 -16.11 -9.41 -29.46
N VAL A 157 -15.78 -8.26 -28.87
CA VAL A 157 -14.55 -8.01 -28.14
C VAL A 157 -14.67 -8.67 -26.77
N LEU A 158 -13.63 -9.38 -26.32
CA LEU A 158 -13.58 -9.92 -24.96
C LEU A 158 -13.65 -8.74 -23.96
N PRO A 159 -14.54 -8.79 -22.96
CA PRO A 159 -14.70 -7.70 -22.01
C PRO A 159 -13.37 -7.42 -21.30
N SER A 160 -13.04 -6.14 -21.19
CA SER A 160 -11.91 -5.69 -20.38
C SER A 160 -12.33 -5.87 -18.92
N GLN A 161 -11.45 -6.38 -18.05
CA GLN A 161 -11.75 -6.65 -16.63
C GLN A 161 -12.32 -5.43 -15.86
N GLU A 162 -12.20 -4.21 -16.41
CA GLU A 162 -12.82 -3.00 -15.84
C GLU A 162 -14.36 -2.97 -15.99
N GLU A 163 -14.96 -3.71 -16.91
CA GLU A 163 -16.44 -3.79 -17.06
C GLU A 163 -17.07 -4.89 -16.19
N GLU A 164 -16.31 -5.91 -15.79
CA GLU A 164 -16.81 -6.98 -14.89
C GLU A 164 -16.98 -6.46 -13.44
N ASP A 165 -16.12 -5.54 -13.00
CA ASP A 165 -16.18 -4.97 -11.65
C ASP A 165 -17.37 -4.00 -11.47
N GLU A 166 -17.80 -3.29 -12.52
CA GLU A 166 -18.99 -2.42 -12.45
C GLU A 166 -20.31 -3.22 -12.45
N GLU A 167 -20.36 -4.36 -13.15
CA GLU A 167 -21.55 -5.23 -13.17
C GLU A 167 -21.70 -6.03 -11.86
N GLU A 168 -20.59 -6.40 -11.20
CA GLU A 168 -20.61 -7.01 -9.86
C GLU A 168 -21.02 -6.00 -8.76
N LEU A 169 -20.60 -4.73 -8.86
CA LEU A 169 -21.04 -3.67 -7.93
C LEU A 169 -22.53 -3.35 -8.09
N ALA A 170 -23.04 -3.29 -9.32
CA ALA A 170 -24.46 -3.03 -9.58
C ALA A 170 -25.37 -4.18 -9.10
N ASN A 171 -24.94 -5.44 -9.26
CA ASN A 171 -25.70 -6.59 -8.77
C ASN A 171 -25.68 -6.73 -7.24
N ASN A 172 -24.58 -6.34 -6.59
CA ASN A 172 -24.50 -6.35 -5.12
C ASN A 172 -25.29 -5.20 -4.47
N GLU A 173 -25.43 -4.04 -5.11
CA GLU A 173 -26.31 -2.96 -4.63
C GLU A 173 -27.80 -3.32 -4.75
N ALA A 174 -28.21 -4.06 -5.79
CA ALA A 174 -29.60 -4.49 -5.98
C ALA A 174 -30.10 -5.51 -4.93
N ILE A 175 -29.20 -6.31 -4.36
CA ILE A 175 -29.53 -7.32 -3.33
C ILE A 175 -29.82 -6.68 -1.97
N ILE A 176 -29.22 -5.52 -1.67
CA ILE A 176 -29.37 -4.86 -0.37
C ILE A 176 -30.73 -4.14 -0.26
N THR A 177 -31.35 -3.74 -1.37
CA THR A 177 -32.63 -2.98 -1.34
C THR A 177 -33.89 -3.81 -1.17
N TYR A 178 -33.81 -5.15 -1.13
CA TYR A 178 -34.98 -6.04 -1.08
C TYR A 178 -35.18 -6.80 0.25
N SER A 179 -34.48 -6.42 1.33
CA SER A 179 -34.55 -7.13 2.62
C SER A 179 -35.19 -6.33 3.77
N ASP A 180 -35.80 -5.17 3.51
CA ASP A 180 -36.36 -4.30 4.57
C ASP A 180 -37.91 -4.18 4.59
N ASP A 181 -38.63 -5.04 3.86
CA ASP A 181 -40.10 -5.13 3.97
C ASP A 181 -40.56 -6.60 4.11
N GLU A 182 -40.53 -7.15 5.33
CA GLU A 182 -41.46 -8.18 5.83
C GLU A 182 -41.50 -8.22 7.37
#